data_AF-A0A6I5WIU4-F1
#
_entry.id   AF-A0A6I5WIU4-F1
#
_cell.length_a   1.000
_cell.length_b   1.000
_cell.length_c   1.000
_cell.angle_alpha   90.00
_cell.angle_beta   90.00
_cell.angle_gamma   90.00
#
_symmetry.space_group_name_H-M   'P 1'
#
loop_
_entity.id
_entity.type
_entity.pdbx_description
1 polymer ?
#
loop_
_entity_poly.entity_id
_entity_poly.type
_entity_poly.pdbx_seq_one_letter_code
_entity_poly.pdbx_strand_id
1 'polypeptide(L)'
;MDSPHVSQSEMEQVRYNSQPPTSGPHFAFSLAPGRYTVAVPEGLAVHAMEHGHVIILYAETTPESTIADLERVAKRHADKVVLAPSEKLSDGIAMTAWGCLETLSGYDESAVERFVVTLGGRYDHGWRR
;
A
#
# COMPACT_ATOMS: atom_id res chain seq x y z
N MET A 1 16.09 5.54 7.21
CA MET A 1 16.08 5.24 5.77
C MET A 1 15.91 6.56 5.07
N ASP A 2 16.67 6.82 4.01
CA ASP A 2 16.47 8.03 3.20
C ASP A 2 15.10 7.95 2.51
N SER A 3 14.38 9.07 2.54
CA SER A 3 13.01 9.20 2.04
C SER A 3 12.91 10.39 1.08
N PRO A 4 13.62 10.37 -0.07
CA PRO A 4 13.68 11.53 -0.94
C PRO A 4 12.40 11.67 -1.76
N HIS A 5 11.82 12.86 -1.76
CA HIS A 5 10.84 13.26 -2.78
C HIS A 5 11.54 13.50 -4.12
N VAL A 6 11.02 12.89 -5.19
CA VAL A 6 11.58 13.01 -6.54
C VAL A 6 10.54 13.50 -7.55
N SER A 7 11.01 14.12 -8.63
CA SER A 7 10.19 14.54 -9.76
C SER A 7 9.68 13.36 -10.59
N GLN A 8 8.73 13.63 -11.49
CA GLN A 8 8.21 12.63 -12.41
C GLN A 8 9.29 12.02 -13.31
N SER A 9 10.21 12.83 -13.84
CA SER A 9 11.32 12.36 -14.69
C SER A 9 12.33 11.50 -13.92
N GLU A 10 12.57 11.80 -12.65
CA GLU A 10 13.48 11.00 -11.82
C GLU A 10 12.87 9.65 -11.44
N MET A 11 11.54 9.59 -11.29
CA MET A 11 10.82 8.35 -10.97
C MET A 11 11.07 7.23 -11.98
N GLU A 12 11.26 7.55 -13.27
CA GLU A 12 11.54 6.58 -14.33
C GLU A 12 12.84 5.78 -14.08
N GLN A 13 13.79 6.38 -13.35
CA GLN A 13 15.08 5.79 -13.01
C GLN A 13 15.07 5.09 -11.64
N VAL A 14 14.01 5.26 -10.85
CA VAL A 14 13.91 4.64 -9.52
C VAL A 14 13.87 3.12 -9.65
N ARG A 15 14.62 2.45 -8.79
CA ARG A 15 14.61 1.00 -8.62
C ARG A 15 14.43 0.71 -7.14
N TYR A 16 13.34 0.03 -6.80
CA TYR A 16 13.06 -0.39 -5.44
C TYR A 16 13.73 -1.73 -5.12
N ASN A 17 13.98 -1.98 -3.85
CA ASN A 17 14.57 -3.21 -3.34
C ASN A 17 13.53 -4.28 -2.96
N SER A 18 12.23 -3.97 -3.10
CA SER A 18 11.12 -4.89 -2.87
C SER A 18 10.05 -4.72 -3.96
N GLN A 19 9.26 -5.77 -4.19
CA GLN A 19 8.10 -5.76 -5.07
C GLN A 19 6.91 -6.41 -4.35
N PRO A 20 5.83 -5.68 -4.03
CA PRO A 20 5.67 -4.22 -4.16
C PRO A 20 6.70 -3.42 -3.33
N PRO A 21 6.98 -2.16 -3.71
CA PRO A 21 7.91 -1.31 -2.96
C PRO A 21 7.33 -1.00 -1.58
N THR A 22 8.20 -0.85 -0.58
CA THR A 22 7.81 -0.56 0.82
C THR A 22 8.46 0.70 1.38
N SER A 23 9.46 1.24 0.69
CA SER A 23 10.22 2.44 1.06
C SER A 23 11.04 2.93 -0.13
N GLY A 24 11.70 4.07 0.00
CA GLY A 24 12.63 4.61 -1.00
C GLY A 24 12.13 5.91 -1.64
N PRO A 25 12.74 6.35 -2.75
CA PRO A 25 12.34 7.56 -3.46
C PRO A 25 10.89 7.51 -3.91
N HIS A 26 10.15 8.59 -3.73
CA HIS A 26 8.72 8.62 -3.99
C HIS A 26 8.26 10.04 -4.37
N PHE A 27 7.00 10.21 -4.78
CA PHE A 27 6.51 11.53 -5.20
C PHE A 27 6.34 12.47 -4.01
N ALA A 28 6.30 13.79 -4.22
CA ALA A 28 5.97 14.75 -3.16
C ALA A 28 4.47 14.83 -2.82
N PHE A 29 3.62 14.19 -3.62
CA PHE A 29 2.18 14.13 -3.42
C PHE A 29 1.77 12.73 -2.96
N SER A 30 0.82 12.67 -2.02
CA SER A 30 0.27 11.41 -1.49
C SER A 30 -1.04 11.05 -2.15
N LEU A 31 -1.36 9.76 -2.19
CA LEU A 31 -2.75 9.32 -2.38
C LEU A 31 -3.53 9.39 -1.06
N ALA A 32 -4.85 9.49 -1.17
CA ALA A 32 -5.77 9.37 -0.05
C ALA A 32 -6.07 7.89 0.25
N PRO A 33 -6.39 7.52 1.50
CA PRO A 33 -6.95 6.21 1.79
C PRO A 33 -8.29 6.02 1.05
N GLY A 34 -8.59 4.77 0.72
CA GLY A 34 -9.79 4.40 -0.02
C GLY A 34 -9.57 3.28 -1.04
N ARG A 35 -10.65 2.92 -1.73
CA ARG A 35 -10.61 1.93 -2.82
C ARG A 35 -10.32 2.61 -4.14
N TYR A 36 -9.36 2.07 -4.87
CA TYR A 36 -9.05 2.39 -6.25
C TYR A 36 -9.41 1.20 -7.14
N THR A 37 -10.03 1.47 -8.28
CA THR A 37 -10.41 0.44 -9.26
C THR A 37 -9.35 0.22 -10.35
N VAL A 38 -8.25 0.97 -10.28
CA VAL A 38 -7.09 0.88 -11.18
C VAL A 38 -5.82 0.83 -10.35
N ALA A 39 -4.74 0.30 -10.92
CA ALA A 39 -3.46 0.24 -10.24
C ALA A 39 -2.98 1.63 -9.83
N VAL A 40 -2.47 1.73 -8.61
CA VAL A 40 -1.90 2.98 -8.09
C VAL A 40 -0.40 3.07 -8.45
N PRO A 41 0.10 4.25 -8.85
CA PRO A 41 1.53 4.45 -9.05
C PRO A 41 2.33 4.11 -7.80
N GLU A 42 3.43 3.37 -7.97
CA GLU A 42 4.28 2.91 -6.85
C GLU A 42 4.83 4.06 -6.00
N GLY A 43 5.28 5.15 -6.64
CA GLY A 43 5.75 6.34 -5.92
C GLY A 43 4.65 7.05 -5.11
N LEU A 44 3.37 6.89 -5.45
CA LEU A 44 2.28 7.38 -4.62
C LEU A 44 2.08 6.46 -3.42
N ALA A 45 2.01 5.15 -3.66
CA ALA A 45 1.86 4.14 -2.62
C ALA A 45 2.95 4.28 -1.55
N VAL A 46 4.21 4.50 -1.95
CA VAL A 46 5.34 4.71 -1.04
C VAL A 46 5.15 5.98 -0.20
N HIS A 47 4.68 7.09 -0.77
CA HIS A 47 4.36 8.30 0.02
C HIS A 47 3.21 8.07 1.01
N ALA A 48 2.16 7.35 0.62
CA ALA A 48 1.09 7.06 1.57
C ALA A 48 1.60 6.19 2.74
N MET A 49 2.45 5.19 2.47
CA MET A 49 3.13 4.42 3.52
C MET A 49 4.06 5.29 4.36
N GLU A 50 4.71 6.28 3.75
CA GLU A 50 5.46 7.32 4.45
C GLU A 50 4.56 8.00 5.51
N HIS A 51 3.31 8.32 5.18
CA HIS A 51 2.33 8.84 6.13
C HIS A 51 1.60 7.79 6.98
N GLY A 52 2.11 6.57 7.06
CA GLY A 52 1.57 5.50 7.91
C GLY A 52 0.33 4.79 7.34
N HIS A 53 0.03 4.95 6.04
CA HIS A 53 -1.03 4.18 5.40
C HIS A 53 -0.59 2.73 5.16
N VAL A 54 -1.58 1.85 5.05
CA VAL A 54 -1.40 0.47 4.61
C VAL A 54 -1.96 0.33 3.21
N ILE A 55 -1.16 -0.19 2.29
CA ILE A 55 -1.58 -0.48 0.93
C ILE A 55 -1.87 -1.96 0.83
N ILE A 56 -3.09 -2.31 0.49
CA ILE A 56 -3.52 -3.66 0.19
C ILE A 56 -3.67 -3.76 -1.32
N LEU A 57 -2.85 -4.61 -1.93
CA LEU A 57 -2.84 -4.89 -3.35
C LEU A 57 -3.38 -6.30 -3.58
N TYR A 58 -4.23 -6.47 -4.60
CA TYR A 58 -4.75 -7.78 -5.00
C TYR A 58 -4.46 -8.05 -6.48
N ALA A 59 -4.18 -9.31 -6.82
CA ALA A 59 -3.98 -9.74 -8.20
C ALA A 59 -5.28 -9.61 -9.02
N GLU A 60 -5.18 -9.42 -10.34
CA GLU A 60 -6.36 -9.34 -11.22
C GLU A 60 -7.20 -10.62 -11.23
N THR A 61 -6.58 -11.75 -10.90
CA THR A 61 -7.22 -13.07 -10.78
C THR A 61 -7.97 -13.26 -9.46
N THR A 62 -7.91 -12.30 -8.54
CA THR A 62 -8.54 -12.39 -7.22
C THR A 62 -10.06 -12.50 -7.35
N PRO A 63 -10.71 -13.48 -6.69
CA PRO A 63 -12.16 -13.62 -6.73
C PRO A 63 -12.90 -12.38 -6.21
N GLU A 64 -14.01 -12.01 -6.85
CA GLU A 64 -14.86 -10.87 -6.44
C GLU A 64 -15.31 -10.93 -4.97
N SER A 65 -15.54 -12.14 -4.43
CA SER A 65 -15.86 -12.31 -3.01
C SER A 65 -14.73 -11.83 -2.09
N THR A 66 -13.48 -12.16 -2.45
CA THR A 66 -12.28 -11.72 -1.72
C THR A 66 -12.11 -10.21 -1.85
N ILE A 67 -12.33 -9.63 -3.03
CA ILE A 67 -12.28 -8.17 -3.21
C ILE A 67 -13.31 -7.50 -2.30
N ALA A 68 -14.54 -8.02 -2.26
CA ALA A 68 -15.60 -7.51 -1.38
C ALA A 68 -15.25 -7.65 0.12
N ASP A 69 -14.54 -8.71 0.52
CA ASP A 69 -14.04 -8.89 1.88
C ASP A 69 -12.97 -7.83 2.22
N LEU A 70 -11.98 -7.63 1.34
CA LEU A 70 -10.95 -6.61 1.47
C LEU A 70 -11.52 -5.19 1.53
N GLU A 71 -12.56 -4.90 0.74
CA GLU A 71 -13.26 -3.63 0.81
C GLU A 71 -13.93 -3.38 2.15
N ARG A 72 -14.43 -4.43 2.81
CA ARG A 72 -14.98 -4.29 4.16
C ARG A 72 -13.90 -3.92 5.16
N VAL A 73 -12.71 -4.53 5.07
CA VAL A 73 -11.54 -4.11 5.86
C VAL A 73 -11.20 -2.65 5.58
N ALA A 74 -11.07 -2.26 4.30
CA ALA A 74 -10.70 -0.90 3.91
C ALA A 74 -11.72 0.13 4.43
N LYS A 75 -13.02 -0.20 4.45
CA LYS A 75 -14.07 0.64 5.03
C LYS A 75 -14.00 0.74 6.55
N ARG A 76 -13.60 -0.34 7.26
CA ARG A 76 -13.39 -0.29 8.72
C ARG A 76 -12.21 0.61 9.10
N HIS A 77 -11.18 0.65 8.26
CA HIS A 77 -9.96 1.43 8.43
C HIS A 77 -9.84 2.53 7.37
N ALA A 78 -10.95 3.26 7.14
CA ALA A 78 -11.10 4.21 6.04
C ALA A 78 -10.13 5.41 6.08
N ASP A 79 -9.48 5.64 7.23
CA ASP A 79 -8.46 6.65 7.43
C ASP A 79 -7.02 6.14 7.20
N LYS A 80 -6.84 4.83 6.95
CA LYS A 80 -5.51 4.18 6.91
C LYS A 80 -5.28 3.32 5.68
N VAL A 81 -6.32 2.71 5.13
CA VAL A 81 -6.16 1.67 4.11
C VAL A 81 -6.39 2.22 2.72
N VAL A 82 -5.45 1.93 1.84
CA VAL A 82 -5.60 1.99 0.39
C VAL A 82 -5.81 0.57 -0.10
N LEU A 83 -6.85 0.36 -0.91
CA LEU A 83 -7.09 -0.91 -1.60
C LEU A 83 -7.03 -0.70 -3.10
N ALA A 84 -6.19 -1.46 -3.81
CA ALA A 84 -6.04 -1.31 -5.27
C ALA A 84 -5.68 -2.65 -5.95
N PRO A 85 -6.03 -2.84 -7.23
CA PRO A 85 -5.51 -3.96 -8.01
C PRO A 85 -4.01 -3.79 -8.30
N SER A 86 -3.31 -4.88 -8.58
CA SER A 86 -1.93 -4.87 -9.04
C SER A 86 -1.68 -5.87 -10.16
N GLU A 87 -1.31 -5.36 -11.33
CA GLU A 87 -0.87 -6.16 -12.49
C GLU A 87 0.44 -6.91 -12.23
N LYS A 88 1.23 -6.46 -11.25
CA LYS A 88 2.52 -7.05 -10.88
C LYS A 88 2.37 -8.24 -9.93
N LEU A 89 1.17 -8.47 -9.37
CA LEU A 89 0.87 -9.65 -8.56
C LEU A 89 0.29 -10.74 -9.46
N SER A 90 0.98 -11.88 -9.55
CA SER A 90 0.49 -13.02 -10.31
C SER A 90 -0.72 -13.71 -9.66
N ASP A 91 -0.80 -13.68 -8.32
CA ASP A 91 -1.89 -14.24 -7.54
C ASP A 91 -1.93 -13.62 -6.13
N GLY A 92 -3.06 -13.78 -5.45
CA GLY A 92 -3.22 -13.46 -4.04
C GLY A 92 -3.23 -11.97 -3.71
N ILE A 93 -2.78 -11.67 -2.50
CA ILE A 93 -2.85 -10.36 -1.86
C ILE A 93 -1.44 -9.99 -1.36
N ALA A 94 -1.01 -8.75 -1.57
CA ALA A 94 0.14 -8.18 -0.92
C ALA A 94 -0.30 -7.02 -0.03
N MET A 95 0.20 -6.98 1.20
CA MET A 95 -0.03 -5.91 2.15
C MET A 95 1.30 -5.23 2.41
N THR A 96 1.35 -3.91 2.22
CA THR A 96 2.55 -3.11 2.45
C THR A 96 2.28 -1.96 3.41
N ALA A 97 3.28 -1.71 4.25
CA ALA A 97 3.42 -0.51 5.05
C ALA A 97 4.89 -0.07 4.99
N TRP A 98 5.26 1.06 5.60
CA TRP A 98 6.63 1.55 5.53
C TRP A 98 7.66 0.49 5.98
N GLY A 99 8.51 0.06 5.05
CA GLY A 99 9.51 -0.99 5.26
C GLY A 99 8.98 -2.39 5.55
N CYS A 100 7.66 -2.63 5.39
CA CYS A 100 7.01 -3.90 5.73
C CYS A 100 6.22 -4.45 4.55
N LEU A 101 6.38 -5.74 4.26
CA LEU A 101 5.65 -6.47 3.22
C LEU A 101 5.22 -7.83 3.77
N GLU A 102 3.94 -8.16 3.61
CA GLU A 102 3.39 -9.49 3.84
C GLU A 102 2.54 -9.90 2.63
N THR A 103 2.61 -11.16 2.22
CA THR A 103 1.80 -11.71 1.13
C THR A 103 0.93 -12.85 1.61
N LEU A 104 -0.27 -12.94 1.05
CA LEU A 104 -1.24 -14.00 1.33
C LEU A 104 -1.67 -14.63 0.01
N SER A 105 -1.72 -15.97 -0.06
CA SER A 105 -2.24 -16.69 -1.22
C SER A 105 -3.78 -16.62 -1.33
N GLY A 106 -4.45 -16.11 -0.31
CA GLY A 106 -5.90 -15.98 -0.25
C GLY A 106 -6.32 -15.09 0.91
N TYR A 107 -7.60 -14.77 1.01
CA TYR A 107 -8.10 -13.92 2.08
C TYR A 107 -8.04 -14.63 3.44
N ASP A 108 -7.34 -14.00 4.38
CA ASP A 108 -7.35 -14.32 5.80
C ASP A 108 -7.67 -13.03 6.55
N GLU A 109 -8.91 -12.89 7.04
CA GLU A 109 -9.36 -11.69 7.75
C GLU A 109 -8.47 -11.40 8.96
N SER A 110 -8.03 -12.42 9.69
CA SER A 110 -7.23 -12.23 10.89
C SER A 110 -5.83 -11.74 10.53
N ALA A 111 -5.23 -12.24 9.44
CA ALA A 111 -3.93 -11.75 8.95
C ALA A 111 -4.02 -10.29 8.48
N VAL A 112 -5.02 -9.98 7.66
CA VAL A 112 -5.24 -8.63 7.14
C VAL A 112 -5.47 -7.64 8.28
N GLU A 113 -6.37 -7.96 9.21
CA GLU A 113 -6.67 -7.08 10.35
C GLU A 113 -5.44 -6.88 11.24
N ARG A 114 -4.67 -7.93 11.53
CA ARG A 114 -3.43 -7.83 12.31
C ARG A 114 -2.42 -6.89 11.64
N PHE A 115 -2.23 -7.03 10.32
CA PHE A 115 -1.29 -6.19 9.58
C PHE A 115 -1.72 -4.72 9.66
N VAL A 116 -2.99 -4.43 9.36
CA VAL A 116 -3.53 -3.06 9.37
C VAL A 116 -3.45 -2.42 10.75
N VAL A 117 -3.85 -3.12 11.81
CA VAL A 117 -3.83 -2.59 13.19
C VAL A 117 -2.40 -2.39 13.69
N THR A 118 -1.48 -3.28 13.33
CA THR A 118 -0.10 -3.24 13.82
C THR A 118 0.73 -2.17 13.12
N LEU A 119 0.52 -1.97 11.81
CA LEU A 119 1.38 -1.13 10.97
C LEU A 119 0.72 0.16 10.50
N GLY A 120 -0.61 0.26 10.56
CA GLY A 120 -1.33 1.50 10.28
C GLY A 120 -1.02 2.59 11.31
N GLY A 121 -0.55 3.74 10.84
CA GLY A 121 -0.14 4.87 11.66
C GLY A 121 1.25 4.75 12.28
N ARG A 122 2.06 3.73 11.91
CA ARG A 122 3.40 3.50 12.50
C ARG A 122 4.52 4.40 11.98
N TYR A 123 4.24 5.43 11.19
CA TYR A 123 5.28 6.36 10.73
C TYR A 123 4.75 7.80 10.71
N ASP A 124 5.38 8.63 11.54
CA ASP A 124 5.16 10.07 11.73
C ASP A 124 6.52 10.74 11.52
N HIS A 125 6.60 11.64 10.53
CA HIS A 125 7.82 12.37 10.18
C HIS A 125 8.11 13.55 11.12
N GLY A 126 7.37 13.67 12.21
CA GLY A 126 7.56 14.72 13.19
C GLY A 126 7.04 16.08 12.74
N TRP A 127 6.22 16.17 11.69
CA TRP A 127 5.49 17.40 11.37
C TRP A 127 4.27 17.54 12.30
N ARG A 128 4.53 18.05 13.51
CA ARG A 128 3.50 18.75 14.28
C ARG A 128 3.32 20.16 13.69
N ARG A 129 2.05 20.56 13.52
CA ARG A 129 1.67 21.95 13.20
C ARG A 129 2.20 22.94 14.24
#